data_AF-A0A7C7CKX2-F1
#
_entry.id   AF-A0A7C7CKX2-F1
#
_cell.length_a   1.000
_cell.length_b   1.000
_cell.length_c   1.000
_cell.angle_alpha   90.00
_cell.angle_beta   90.00
_cell.angle_gamma   90.00
#
_symmetry.space_group_name_H-M   'P 1'
#
loop_
_entity.id
_entity.type
_entity.pdbx_description
1 polymer ?
#
loop_
_entity_poly.entity_id
_entity_poly.type
_entity_poly.pdbx_seq_one_letter_code
_entity_poly.pdbx_strand_id
1 'polypeptide(L)' 'MGLLAFPAGPGKVKLGAGLIGNTFGISAEMTYGFSLGNTLELRAGVRSTTAWNVTDDKSNELGTISWLDGLIMLGFNL' A
#
# COMPACT_ATOMS: atom_id res chain seq x y z
N MET A 1 10.92 -0.93 -3.56
CA MET A 1 10.10 0.29 -3.60
C MET A 1 10.62 1.29 -2.57
N GLY A 2 10.91 2.53 -2.97
CA GLY A 2 11.07 3.64 -2.03
C GLY A 2 9.70 4.06 -1.50
N LEU A 3 9.60 4.41 -0.21
CA LEU A 3 8.35 4.73 0.47
C LEU A 3 8.48 6.05 1.25
N LEU A 4 7.54 6.96 1.03
CA LEU A 4 7.35 8.18 1.79
C LEU A 4 6.11 8.02 2.66
N ALA A 5 6.22 8.28 3.97
CA ALA A 5 5.11 8.12 4.91
C ALA A 5 4.82 9.43 5.65
N PHE A 6 3.57 9.87 5.58
CA PHE A 6 3.08 11.10 6.20
C PHE A 6 2.09 10.76 7.32
N PRO A 7 2.35 11.19 8.57
CA PRO A 7 1.37 11.06 9.64
C PRO A 7 0.26 12.11 9.48
N ALA A 8 -0.99 11.71 9.64
CA ALA A 8 -2.19 12.56 9.53
C ALA A 8 -3.14 12.26 10.71
N GLY A 9 -2.66 12.52 11.92
CA GLY A 9 -3.37 12.20 13.17
C GLY A 9 -3.59 10.68 13.32
N PRO A 10 -4.84 10.21 13.53
CA PRO A 10 -5.15 8.77 13.51
C PRO A 10 -4.97 8.12 12.13
N GLY A 11 -4.86 8.93 11.07
CA GLY A 11 -4.56 8.50 9.71
C GLY A 11 -3.06 8.44 9.38
N LYS A 12 -2.70 7.63 8.40
CA LYS A 12 -1.35 7.59 7.81
C LYS A 12 -1.47 7.40 6.31
N VAL A 13 -0.82 8.29 5.57
CA VAL A 13 -0.70 8.21 4.11
C VAL A 13 0.70 7.73 3.78
N LYS A 14 0.83 6.75 2.90
CA LYS A 14 2.13 6.31 2.36
C LYS A 14 2.08 6.37 0.85
N LEU A 15 3.14 6.90 0.25
CA LEU A 15 3.35 6.91 -1.19
C LEU A 15 4.62 6.12 -1.49
N GLY A 16 4.53 5.12 -2.36
CA GLY A 16 5.62 4.29 -2.79
C GLY A 16 5.86 4.44 -4.29
N ALA A 17 7.12 4.39 -4.70
CA ALA A 17 7.53 4.31 -6.11
C ALA A 17 8.72 3.35 -6.27
N GLY A 18 8.82 2.66 -7.40
CA GLY A 18 9.88 1.67 -7.65
C GLY A 18 9.41 0.44 -8.42
N LEU A 19 10.15 -0.67 -8.27
CA LEU A 19 9.81 -1.95 -8.89
C LEU A 19 8.70 -2.70 -8.15
N ILE A 20 7.68 -3.12 -8.91
CA ILE A 20 6.59 -4.01 -8.55
C ILE A 20 6.71 -5.27 -9.44
N GLY A 21 7.20 -6.36 -8.86
CA GLY A 21 7.68 -7.49 -9.65
C GLY A 21 8.87 -7.06 -10.52
N ASN A 22 8.76 -7.26 -11.84
CA ASN A 22 9.82 -6.92 -12.79
C ASN A 22 9.65 -5.54 -13.45
N THR A 23 8.60 -4.79 -13.11
CA THR A 23 8.32 -3.50 -13.76
C THR A 23 8.21 -2.35 -12.77
N PHE A 24 8.31 -1.12 -13.26
CA PHE A 24 8.17 0.08 -12.44
C PHE A 24 6.70 0.41 -12.17
N GLY A 25 6.43 0.98 -11.00
CA GLY A 25 5.11 1.38 -10.58
C GLY A 25 5.11 2.33 -9.39
N ILE A 26 3.91 2.74 -9.03
CA ILE A 26 3.61 3.57 -7.87
C ILE A 26 2.54 2.93 -7.01
N SER A 27 2.55 3.22 -5.73
CA SER A 27 1.53 2.78 -4.78
C SER A 27 1.18 3.93 -3.86
N ALA A 28 -0.11 4.13 -3.59
CA ALA A 28 -0.61 5.09 -2.63
C ALA A 28 -1.47 4.34 -1.62
N GLU A 29 -1.13 4.45 -0.35
CA GLU A 29 -1.81 3.82 0.77
C GLU A 29 -2.37 4.91 1.67
N MET A 30 -3.65 4.78 2.03
CA MET A 30 -4.29 5.60 3.04
C MET A 30 -4.88 4.68 4.10
N THR A 31 -4.43 4.87 5.33
CA THR A 31 -4.87 4.07 6.48
C THR A 31 -5.39 4.96 7.57
N TYR A 32 -6.33 4.45 8.35
CA TYR A 32 -6.87 5.08 9.53
C TYR A 32 -6.90 4.06 10.66
N GLY A 33 -6.51 4.49 11.84
CA GLY A 33 -6.39 3.59 12.98
C GLY A 33 -6.82 4.19 14.29
N PHE A 34 -7.07 3.30 15.24
CA PHE A 34 -7.35 3.62 16.63
C PHE A 34 -6.73 2.56 17.54
N SER A 35 -6.41 2.97 18.75
CA SER A 35 -5.87 2.07 19.77
C SER A 35 -6.99 1.56 20.68
N LEU A 36 -6.99 0.25 20.91
CA LEU A 36 -7.82 -0.42 21.90
C LEU A 36 -7.02 -0.57 23.19
N GLY A 37 -7.18 0.40 24.09
CA GLY A 37 -6.36 0.51 25.31
C GLY A 37 -4.90 0.87 24.98
N ASN A 38 -3.96 0.38 25.80
CA ASN A 38 -2.52 0.63 25.62
C ASN A 38 -1.78 -0.46 24.86
N THR A 39 -2.44 -1.58 24.55
CA THR A 39 -1.78 -2.81 24.07
C THR A 39 -2.03 -3.09 22.61
N LEU A 40 -3.22 -2.76 22.08
CA LEU A 40 -3.62 -3.11 20.72
C LEU A 40 -3.87 -1.85 19.89
N GLU A 41 -3.28 -1.78 18.70
CA GLU A 41 -3.56 -0.79 17.69
C GLU A 41 -4.17 -1.48 16.47
N LEU A 42 -5.36 -1.07 16.06
CA LEU A 42 -6.01 -1.55 14.83
C LEU A 42 -5.98 -0.43 13.81
N ARG A 43 -5.50 -0.73 12.60
CA ARG A 43 -5.61 0.16 11.45
C ARG A 43 -6.26 -0.55 10.28
N ALA A 44 -7.10 0.16 9.55
CA ALA A 44 -7.67 -0.29 8.29
C ALA A 44 -7.42 0.78 7.22
N GLY A 45 -7.34 0.37 5.97
CA GLY A 45 -7.07 1.30 4.89
C GLY A 45 -7.26 0.70 3.52
N VAL A 46 -7.01 1.53 2.52
CA VAL A 46 -6.98 1.16 1.12
C VAL A 46 -5.64 1.50 0.53
N ARG A 47 -5.18 0.67 -0.39
CA ARG A 47 -3.96 0.89 -1.16
C ARG A 47 -4.31 0.77 -2.62
N SER A 48 -3.97 1.79 -3.38
CA SER A 48 -4.02 1.76 -4.83
C SER A 48 -2.61 1.59 -5.35
N THR A 49 -2.43 0.65 -6.28
CA THR A 49 -1.14 0.37 -6.88
C THR A 49 -1.29 0.39 -8.39
N THR A 50 -0.36 1.06 -9.07
CA THR A 50 -0.31 1.14 -10.53
C THR A 50 1.07 0.69 -10.99
N ALA A 51 1.11 -0.26 -11.91
CA ALA A 51 2.31 -0.77 -12.54
C ALA A 51 2.24 -0.49 -14.05
N TRP A 52 3.34 -0.04 -14.62
CA TRP A 52 3.47 0.22 -16.06
C TRP A 52 4.15 -0.96 -16.75
N ASN A 53 4.00 -1.10 -18.06
CA ASN A 53 4.68 -2.12 -18.85
C ASN A 53 4.64 -3.54 -18.25
N VAL A 54 3.47 -3.94 -17.73
CA VAL A 54 3.29 -5.26 -17.12
C VAL A 54 3.19 -6.31 -18.23
N THR A 55 3.93 -7.39 -18.09
CA THR A 55 3.83 -8.58 -18.95
C THR A 55 3.26 -9.72 -18.13
N ASP A 56 2.27 -10.42 -18.69
CA ASP A 56 1.68 -11.61 -18.07
C ASP A 56 2.61 -12.83 -18.18
N ASP A 57 2.33 -13.88 -17.41
CA ASP A 57 3.09 -15.14 -17.42
C ASP A 57 3.10 -15.85 -18.79
N LYS A 58 2.16 -15.46 -19.67
CA LYS A 58 2.06 -15.91 -21.07
C LYS A 58 2.74 -14.97 -22.07
N SER A 59 3.60 -14.06 -21.61
CA SER A 59 4.30 -13.06 -22.43
C SER A 59 3.38 -12.07 -23.16
N ASN A 60 2.17 -11.85 -22.65
CA ASN A 60 1.27 -10.84 -23.19
C ASN A 60 1.54 -9.49 -22.54
N GLU A 61 1.68 -8.43 -23.34
CA GLU A 61 1.81 -7.07 -22.83
C GLU A 61 0.45 -6.55 -22.36
N LEU A 62 0.31 -6.37 -21.05
CA LEU A 62 -0.88 -5.82 -20.42
C LEU A 62 -0.80 -4.28 -20.28
N GLY A 63 0.37 -3.70 -20.56
CA GLY A 63 0.57 -2.26 -20.53
C GLY A 63 0.48 -1.70 -19.10
N THR A 64 -0.45 -0.78 -18.86
CA THR A 64 -0.66 -0.17 -17.54
C THR A 64 -1.77 -0.90 -16.78
N ILE A 65 -1.43 -1.49 -15.65
CA ILE A 65 -2.39 -2.14 -14.76
C ILE A 65 -2.46 -1.35 -13.46
N SER A 66 -3.68 -1.17 -12.96
CA SER A 66 -3.90 -0.65 -11.61
C SER A 66 -4.87 -1.54 -10.84
N TRP A 67 -4.68 -1.64 -9.54
CA TRP A 67 -5.60 -2.31 -8.64
C TRP A 67 -5.74 -1.53 -7.35
N LEU A 68 -6.84 -1.81 -6.64
CA LEU A 68 -7.13 -1.27 -5.32
C LEU A 68 -7.36 -2.45 -4.37
N ASP A 69 -6.57 -2.51 -3.31
CA ASP A 69 -6.67 -3.52 -2.27
C ASP A 69 -6.98 -2.88 -0.90
N GLY A 70 -7.76 -3.61 -0.10
CA GLY A 70 -8.01 -3.26 1.30
C GLY A 70 -6.97 -3.89 2.20
N LEU A 71 -6.51 -3.16 3.21
CA LEU A 71 -5.53 -3.63 4.18
C LEU A 71 -5.99 -3.42 5.62
N ILE A 72 -5.67 -4.39 6.47
CA ILE A 72 -5.86 -4.34 7.92
C ILE A 72 -4.50 -4.59 8.55
N MET A 73 -4.13 -3.75 9.51
CA MET A 73 -2.89 -3.86 10.28
C MET A 73 -3.21 -3.95 11.77
N LEU A 74 -2.53 -4.87 12.45
CA LEU A 74 -2.60 -5.07 13.89
C LEU A 74 -1.22 -4.74 14.47
N GLY A 75 -1.16 -3.73 15.34
CA GLY A 75 0.01 -3.37 16.13
C GLY A 75 -0.18 -3.84 17.56
N PHE A 76 0.83 -4.49 18.13
CA PHE A 76 0.87 -4.84 19.55
C PHE A 76 1.97 -4.02 20.21
N ASN A 77 1.62 -3.37 21.32
CA ASN A 77 2.58 -2.68 22.18
C ASN A 77 2.83 -3.56 23.41
N LEU A 78 4.06 -4.04 23.56
CA LEU A 78 4.53 -4.94 24.63
C LEU A 78 5.21 -4.14 25.75
#